data_AF-A0A5K1K0X9-F1
#
_entry.id   AF-A0A5K1K0X9-F1
#
_cell.length_a   1.000
_cell.length_b   1.000
_cell.length_c   1.000
_cell.angle_alpha   90.00
_cell.angle_beta   90.00
_cell.angle_gamma   90.00
#
_symmetry.space_group_name_H-M   'P 1'
#
loop_
_entity.id
_entity.type
_entity.pdbx_description
1 polymer ?
#
loop_
_entity_poly.entity_id
_entity_poly.type
_entity_poly.pdbx_seq_one_letter_code
_entity_poly.pdbx_strand_id
1 'polypeptide(L)'
;MKPPARKSARKKLQRDYAGLHSGQESDPNRWLRMMEGKPIKKDPFKRMKGCDVGIEWLENDENAMKEPILVEEEMGLGMKMPPPEFTVDDVAEALGHDHPVEVIDVATQSNIPHWNLGKWSEYWNTEPAKRDKIRNVISLEISGSELADKVLPPRLVRELDWVEKFWPSTKKGRGHAYPKVQLYCLMGVGGAWTDWHIDFAGSSVYYHILHGQKVFYFIRPTPANLAAYERWSGTEIQNHSWLGDMCDEVFKVELTAGNTMIIPTGWIHAVYTPTDTLVFGGNFLHSYNVPMELKVREIENATHVPRKFRFPFFTKLCWYTAEKYLRDLKGKEEFSPRILEGIEALADFLVSEARTIERGTESAKRQAKEDVPGDRIKDAPALARELRWRACHAAGYSSDDDSRGGGRKIKTLAMNGEVNGIGGKRKRATGDSVDEGSDLFRNFKRRSWDWEQERPTERDSRVTRAPKPQPRDKSQEWMQMWVDGAEDAVGVDDGNEAQVERRRDVIVKVRRTAKGIERQKVERVLEEWVWSGGSSATSPPDMPAKTEPEDVAMTAGSGPPSGGTKPEPVVVEDAMDTAADGPASTQDPNPASDAPHGNGMTDVAVESG
;
A
#
# COMPACT_ATOMS: atom_id res chain seq x y z
N MET A 1 19.88 52.88 -50.91
CA MET A 1 19.45 51.79 -49.99
C MET A 1 17.93 51.60 -50.12
N LYS A 2 17.39 50.40 -49.94
CA LYS A 2 15.92 50.20 -49.85
C LYS A 2 15.48 50.37 -48.38
N PRO A 3 14.31 50.95 -48.08
CA PRO A 3 13.82 51.09 -46.71
C PRO A 3 13.47 49.73 -46.09
N PRO A 4 13.55 49.57 -44.75
CA PRO A 4 13.29 48.31 -44.07
C PRO A 4 11.80 47.92 -44.13
N ALA A 5 11.52 46.62 -44.24
CA ALA A 5 10.16 46.10 -44.30
C ALA A 5 9.40 46.29 -42.98
N ARG A 6 8.20 46.86 -43.05
CA ARG A 6 7.32 47.13 -41.91
C ARG A 6 6.83 45.82 -41.29
N LYS A 7 7.43 45.39 -40.18
CA LYS A 7 7.00 44.20 -39.42
C LYS A 7 5.55 44.36 -38.95
N SER A 8 4.72 43.34 -39.20
CA SER A 8 3.32 43.32 -38.75
C SER A 8 3.22 42.98 -37.26
N ALA A 9 2.48 43.78 -36.50
CA ALA A 9 2.27 43.59 -35.07
C ALA A 9 1.16 42.55 -34.73
N ARG A 10 0.73 41.74 -35.71
CA ARG A 10 -0.29 40.70 -35.47
C ARG A 10 0.35 39.49 -34.79
N LYS A 11 0.08 39.28 -33.49
CA LYS A 11 0.43 38.07 -32.73
C LYS A 11 -0.06 36.86 -33.52
N LYS A 12 0.84 36.08 -34.14
CA LYS A 12 0.46 34.84 -34.82
C LYS A 12 -0.11 33.90 -33.75
N LEU A 13 -1.31 33.37 -33.97
CA LEU A 13 -1.72 32.15 -33.28
C LEU A 13 -0.72 31.06 -33.68
N GLN A 14 0.03 30.55 -32.70
CA GLN A 14 0.80 29.33 -32.86
C GLN A 14 -0.21 28.18 -32.90
N ARG A 15 -0.69 27.87 -34.11
CA ARG A 15 -1.56 26.71 -34.32
C ARG A 15 -0.83 25.46 -33.87
N ASP A 16 -1.46 24.74 -32.96
CA ASP A 16 -1.02 23.43 -32.54
C ASP A 16 -1.30 22.43 -33.67
N TYR A 17 -0.23 21.94 -34.30
CA TYR A 17 -0.33 20.93 -35.34
C TYR A 17 -0.44 19.50 -34.78
N ALA A 18 -0.15 19.26 -33.50
CA ALA A 18 -0.28 17.94 -32.89
C ALA A 18 -1.76 17.57 -32.68
N GLY A 19 -2.54 18.46 -32.06
CA GLY A 19 -3.99 18.26 -31.90
C GLY A 19 -4.74 18.16 -33.24
N LEU A 20 -4.26 18.84 -34.28
CA LEU A 20 -4.77 18.74 -35.65
C LEU A 20 -4.54 17.36 -36.30
N HIS A 21 -3.64 16.53 -35.77
CA HIS A 21 -3.40 15.17 -36.23
C HIS A 21 -4.01 14.08 -35.34
N SER A 22 -4.26 14.35 -34.04
CA SER A 22 -4.92 13.39 -33.14
C SER A 22 -6.44 13.42 -33.16
N GLY A 23 -7.05 14.47 -33.72
CA GLY A 23 -8.52 14.63 -33.75
C GLY A 23 -9.14 14.96 -32.39
N GLN A 24 -8.33 15.22 -31.36
CA GLN A 24 -8.81 15.65 -30.05
C GLN A 24 -9.25 17.12 -30.10
N GLU A 25 -10.50 17.39 -29.71
CA GLU A 25 -10.92 18.75 -29.37
C GLU A 25 -10.06 19.26 -28.21
N SER A 26 -9.30 20.34 -28.44
CA SER A 26 -8.44 20.95 -27.43
C SER A 26 -9.24 21.81 -26.43
N ASP A 27 -10.20 21.18 -25.76
CA ASP A 27 -11.14 21.82 -24.85
C ASP A 27 -10.91 21.36 -23.39
N PRO A 28 -10.52 22.25 -22.46
CA PRO A 28 -10.29 21.88 -21.06
C PRO A 28 -11.57 21.40 -20.34
N ASN A 29 -12.77 21.70 -20.86
CA ASN A 29 -14.04 21.26 -20.29
C ASN A 29 -14.46 19.85 -20.76
N ARG A 30 -13.63 19.16 -21.55
CA ARG A 30 -13.96 17.85 -22.12
C ARG A 30 -14.29 16.81 -21.06
N TRP A 31 -13.52 16.76 -19.95
CA TRP A 31 -13.82 15.85 -18.83
C TRP A 31 -15.12 16.20 -18.12
N LEU A 32 -15.48 17.48 -18.02
CA LEU A 32 -16.77 17.89 -17.44
C LEU A 32 -17.95 17.43 -18.32
N ARG A 33 -17.83 17.52 -19.66
CA ARG A 33 -18.81 16.92 -20.60
C ARG A 33 -18.84 15.39 -20.51
N MET A 34 -17.68 14.75 -20.40
CA MET A 34 -17.60 13.29 -20.22
C MET A 34 -18.20 12.84 -18.88
N MET A 35 -18.21 13.70 -17.87
CA MET A 35 -18.80 13.44 -16.55
C MET A 35 -20.30 13.76 -16.49
N GLU A 36 -20.85 14.50 -17.47
CA GLU A 36 -22.22 14.99 -17.46
C GLU A 36 -23.25 13.84 -17.47
N GLY A 37 -24.28 13.94 -16.62
CA GLY A 37 -25.33 12.92 -16.47
C GLY A 37 -24.89 11.61 -15.79
N LYS A 38 -23.62 11.44 -15.41
CA LYS A 38 -23.13 10.21 -14.77
C LYS A 38 -23.51 10.11 -13.30
N PRO A 39 -23.74 8.89 -12.76
CA PRO A 39 -24.07 8.71 -11.35
C PRO A 39 -22.85 8.97 -10.47
N ILE A 40 -22.89 10.06 -9.72
CA ILE A 40 -21.85 10.46 -8.75
C ILE A 40 -22.48 10.53 -7.37
N LYS A 41 -21.92 9.79 -6.42
CA LYS A 41 -22.42 9.71 -5.04
C LYS A 41 -21.80 10.82 -4.20
N LYS A 42 -22.54 11.31 -3.20
CA LYS A 42 -21.93 12.06 -2.09
C LYS A 42 -20.98 11.11 -1.35
N ASP A 43 -19.84 11.62 -0.94
CA ASP A 43 -18.84 10.84 -0.22
C ASP A 43 -19.32 10.38 1.19
N PRO A 44 -18.89 9.19 1.66
CA PRO A 44 -19.22 8.67 2.99
C PRO A 44 -18.15 9.00 4.04
N PHE A 45 -17.13 9.80 3.70
CA PHE A 45 -15.86 9.84 4.44
C PHE A 45 -15.99 10.51 5.81
N LYS A 46 -15.18 10.05 6.78
CA LYS A 46 -15.20 10.59 8.14
C LYS A 46 -14.76 12.06 8.13
N ARG A 47 -15.56 12.93 8.75
CA ARG A 47 -15.13 14.27 9.17
C ARG A 47 -14.54 14.13 10.56
N MET A 48 -13.27 14.53 10.74
CA MET A 48 -12.53 14.36 12.00
C MET A 48 -11.96 15.70 12.46
N LYS A 49 -11.74 15.85 13.78
CA LYS A 49 -11.00 17.00 14.32
C LYS A 49 -9.50 16.73 14.22
N GLY A 50 -8.68 17.77 14.08
CA GLY A 50 -7.24 17.59 13.94
C GLY A 50 -6.58 16.88 15.12
N CYS A 51 -7.10 17.06 16.35
CA CYS A 51 -6.60 16.36 17.53
C CYS A 51 -6.87 14.84 17.54
N ASP A 52 -7.87 14.39 16.78
CA ASP A 52 -8.29 12.99 16.72
C ASP A 52 -7.50 12.21 15.63
N VAL A 53 -6.69 12.90 14.82
CA VAL A 53 -5.91 12.34 13.71
C VAL A 53 -4.46 12.11 14.17
N GLY A 54 -4.23 10.97 14.82
CA GLY A 54 -2.94 10.59 15.39
C GLY A 54 -2.65 9.08 15.31
N ILE A 55 -1.50 8.65 15.82
CA ILE A 55 -1.15 7.22 15.93
C ILE A 55 -2.19 6.48 16.79
N GLU A 56 -2.73 7.16 17.79
CA GLU A 56 -3.78 6.68 18.68
C GLU A 56 -5.05 6.27 17.91
N TRP A 57 -5.36 6.90 16.77
CA TRP A 57 -6.45 6.49 15.87
C TRP A 57 -6.10 5.23 15.07
N LEU A 58 -4.85 5.09 14.62
CA LEU A 58 -4.38 3.91 13.87
C LEU A 58 -4.30 2.64 14.72
N GLU A 59 -4.13 2.78 16.03
CA GLU A 59 -4.06 1.68 16.97
C GLU A 59 -5.44 1.25 17.49
N ASN A 60 -6.41 2.18 17.58
CA ASN A 60 -7.75 1.91 18.13
C ASN A 60 -8.89 1.77 17.09
N ASP A 61 -8.71 2.19 15.83
CA ASP A 61 -9.70 1.99 14.75
C ASP A 61 -9.09 1.12 13.65
N GLU A 62 -9.53 -0.13 13.52
CA GLU A 62 -9.08 -1.04 12.46
C GLU A 62 -9.26 -0.46 11.05
N ASN A 63 -10.16 0.52 10.86
CA ASN A 63 -10.44 1.14 9.57
C ASN A 63 -9.72 2.49 9.37
N ALA A 64 -8.90 2.91 10.32
CA ALA A 64 -8.03 4.08 10.18
C ALA A 64 -7.13 3.95 8.95
N MET A 65 -6.97 5.02 8.17
CA MET A 65 -6.22 5.00 6.90
C MET A 65 -6.61 3.84 5.94
N LYS A 66 -7.90 3.46 5.88
CA LYS A 66 -8.46 2.63 4.79
C LYS A 66 -9.34 3.44 3.83
N GLU A 67 -10.09 4.41 4.36
CA GLU A 67 -10.84 5.40 3.59
C GLU A 67 -10.28 6.81 3.83
N PRO A 68 -10.45 7.76 2.89
CA PRO A 68 -10.10 9.15 3.12
C PRO A 68 -10.82 9.76 4.33
N ILE A 69 -10.19 10.78 4.89
CA ILE A 69 -10.77 11.60 5.95
C ILE A 69 -10.66 13.08 5.60
N LEU A 70 -11.68 13.85 6.00
CA LEU A 70 -11.72 15.30 5.88
C LEU A 70 -11.56 15.91 7.28
N VAL A 71 -10.68 16.88 7.40
CA VAL A 71 -10.48 17.69 8.60
C VAL A 71 -10.78 19.14 8.21
N GLU A 72 -11.90 19.67 8.71
CA GLU A 72 -12.46 20.92 8.21
C GLU A 72 -11.70 22.16 8.72
N GLU A 73 -11.08 22.05 9.90
CA GLU A 73 -10.21 23.06 10.53
C GLU A 73 -8.82 22.46 10.82
N GLU A 74 -7.73 23.18 10.51
CA GLU A 74 -6.35 22.72 10.78
C GLU A 74 -5.99 22.54 12.27
N MET A 75 -6.84 23.03 13.19
CA MET A 75 -6.56 23.02 14.62
C MET A 75 -6.40 21.59 15.17
N GLY A 76 -5.28 21.36 15.83
CA GLY A 76 -4.94 20.07 16.45
C GLY A 76 -4.16 19.11 15.54
N LEU A 77 -4.10 19.34 14.21
CA LEU A 77 -3.33 18.47 13.30
C LEU A 77 -1.81 18.52 13.51
N GLY A 78 -1.29 19.46 14.31
CA GLY A 78 0.15 19.63 14.52
C GLY A 78 0.90 20.01 13.24
N MET A 79 0.22 20.67 12.32
CA MET A 79 0.74 21.25 11.07
C MET A 79 1.07 22.74 11.23
N LYS A 80 1.68 23.32 10.19
CA LYS A 80 1.92 24.76 10.03
C LYS A 80 1.82 25.08 8.54
N MET A 81 1.22 26.20 8.19
CA MET A 81 1.16 26.72 6.83
C MET A 81 1.66 28.16 6.75
N PRO A 82 1.96 28.69 5.55
CA PRO A 82 2.02 30.13 5.31
C PRO A 82 0.71 30.82 5.72
N PRO A 83 0.72 32.12 6.02
CA PRO A 83 -0.45 32.81 6.55
C PRO A 83 -1.55 33.01 5.47
N PRO A 84 -2.82 33.28 5.85
CA PRO A 84 -3.96 33.34 4.92
C PRO A 84 -3.95 34.50 3.90
N GLU A 85 -2.91 35.32 3.87
CA GLU A 85 -2.63 36.34 2.84
C GLU A 85 -1.56 35.92 1.81
N PHE A 86 -0.94 34.74 1.95
CA PHE A 86 0.21 34.29 1.17
C PHE A 86 -0.16 33.87 -0.27
N THR A 87 0.45 34.53 -1.27
CA THR A 87 0.03 34.44 -2.67
C THR A 87 0.96 33.61 -3.57
N VAL A 88 0.59 33.44 -4.84
CA VAL A 88 1.46 32.89 -5.90
C VAL A 88 2.67 33.80 -6.20
N ASP A 89 2.58 35.09 -5.91
CA ASP A 89 3.71 36.01 -6.07
C ASP A 89 4.72 35.82 -4.93
N ASP A 90 4.27 35.57 -3.70
CA ASP A 90 5.14 35.18 -2.58
C ASP A 90 5.84 33.83 -2.81
N VAL A 91 5.20 32.89 -3.53
CA VAL A 91 5.84 31.64 -4.00
C VAL A 91 6.95 31.95 -4.99
N ALA A 92 6.72 32.88 -5.93
CA ALA A 92 7.71 33.28 -6.93
C ALA A 92 8.88 34.08 -6.33
N GLU A 93 8.65 34.88 -5.28
CA GLU A 93 9.70 35.55 -4.53
C GLU A 93 10.53 34.55 -3.71
N ALA A 94 9.88 33.70 -2.90
CA ALA A 94 10.56 32.77 -1.98
C ALA A 94 11.34 31.62 -2.65
N LEU A 95 11.11 31.37 -3.95
CA LEU A 95 11.84 30.39 -4.77
C LEU A 95 12.69 31.04 -5.86
N GLY A 96 12.49 32.34 -6.13
CA GLY A 96 13.06 33.11 -7.23
C GLY A 96 12.27 32.96 -8.55
N HIS A 97 11.97 34.08 -9.22
CA HIS A 97 11.18 34.09 -10.46
C HIS A 97 11.78 33.25 -11.60
N ASP A 98 13.10 33.03 -11.62
CA ASP A 98 13.78 32.19 -12.61
C ASP A 98 13.72 30.69 -12.32
N HIS A 99 13.17 30.28 -11.16
CA HIS A 99 13.01 28.88 -10.79
C HIS A 99 12.14 28.12 -11.83
N PRO A 100 12.65 27.05 -12.47
CA PRO A 100 11.88 26.28 -13.46
C PRO A 100 10.68 25.58 -12.83
N VAL A 101 9.53 25.58 -13.50
CA VAL A 101 8.31 24.93 -13.01
C VAL A 101 7.65 24.08 -14.10
N GLU A 102 7.24 22.85 -13.77
CA GLU A 102 6.44 22.02 -14.69
C GLU A 102 4.99 22.53 -14.68
N VAL A 103 4.55 23.10 -15.81
CA VAL A 103 3.18 23.60 -16.03
C VAL A 103 2.45 22.67 -16.99
N ILE A 104 1.27 22.19 -16.61
CA ILE A 104 0.42 21.33 -17.44
C ILE A 104 -0.53 22.21 -18.26
N ASP A 105 -0.65 21.93 -19.56
CA ASP A 105 -1.77 22.39 -20.39
C ASP A 105 -2.96 21.46 -20.15
N VAL A 106 -4.04 21.99 -19.55
CA VAL A 106 -5.16 21.16 -19.10
C VAL A 106 -5.90 20.52 -20.27
N ALA A 107 -5.97 21.19 -21.42
CA ALA A 107 -6.69 20.69 -22.60
C ALA A 107 -6.02 19.48 -23.27
N THR A 108 -4.70 19.29 -23.07
CA THR A 108 -3.92 18.19 -23.64
C THR A 108 -3.30 17.26 -22.58
N GLN A 109 -3.51 17.55 -21.28
CA GLN A 109 -2.90 16.87 -20.13
C GLN A 109 -1.36 16.71 -20.27
N SER A 110 -0.68 17.70 -20.87
CA SER A 110 0.74 17.62 -21.22
C SER A 110 1.56 18.77 -20.63
N ASN A 111 2.76 18.47 -20.13
CA ASN A 111 3.70 19.49 -19.66
C ASN A 111 4.13 20.45 -20.79
N ILE A 112 4.05 21.75 -20.53
CA ILE A 112 4.56 22.82 -21.39
C ILE A 112 6.01 23.13 -20.97
N PRO A 113 7.01 23.05 -21.87
CA PRO A 113 8.39 23.33 -21.52
C PRO A 113 8.68 24.83 -21.35
N HIS A 114 9.82 25.13 -20.72
CA HIS A 114 10.39 26.49 -20.58
C HIS A 114 9.58 27.51 -19.75
N TRP A 115 8.76 27.03 -18.80
CA TRP A 115 8.14 27.86 -17.76
C TRP A 115 9.08 28.06 -16.56
N ASN A 116 8.95 29.22 -15.93
CA ASN A 116 9.56 29.59 -14.64
C ASN A 116 8.50 30.31 -13.79
N LEU A 117 8.75 30.49 -12.49
CA LEU A 117 7.77 31.08 -11.57
C LEU A 117 7.38 32.52 -11.92
N GLY A 118 8.27 33.30 -12.54
CA GLY A 118 7.95 34.63 -13.08
C GLY A 118 6.84 34.59 -14.13
N LYS A 119 6.99 33.77 -15.18
CA LYS A 119 5.93 33.56 -16.19
C LYS A 119 4.64 33.00 -15.60
N TRP A 120 4.76 32.15 -14.57
CA TRP A 120 3.61 31.59 -13.88
C TRP A 120 2.82 32.67 -13.12
N SER A 121 3.50 33.53 -12.36
CA SER A 121 2.93 34.73 -11.72
C SER A 121 2.27 35.68 -12.73
N GLU A 122 2.95 36.02 -13.84
CA GLU A 122 2.38 36.85 -14.92
C GLU A 122 1.08 36.25 -15.52
N TYR A 123 1.06 34.92 -15.72
CA TYR A 123 -0.13 34.20 -16.19
C TYR A 123 -1.24 34.13 -15.13
N TRP A 124 -0.88 33.89 -13.87
CA TRP A 124 -1.82 33.83 -12.75
C TRP A 124 -2.54 35.16 -12.56
N ASN A 125 -1.79 36.26 -12.54
CA ASN A 125 -2.32 37.62 -12.42
C ASN A 125 -3.01 38.14 -13.70
N THR A 126 -3.05 37.36 -14.78
CA THR A 126 -3.95 37.64 -15.90
C THR A 126 -5.39 37.28 -15.53
N GLU A 127 -6.30 38.26 -15.62
CA GLU A 127 -7.75 38.10 -15.40
C GLU A 127 -8.31 36.83 -16.07
N PRO A 128 -9.13 36.00 -15.39
CA PRO A 128 -9.54 34.69 -15.89
C PRO A 128 -10.12 34.69 -17.31
N ALA A 129 -10.95 35.68 -17.66
CA ALA A 129 -11.54 35.83 -19.01
C ALA A 129 -10.54 36.21 -20.12
N LYS A 130 -9.29 36.53 -19.77
CA LYS A 130 -8.20 36.92 -20.68
C LYS A 130 -7.08 35.87 -20.75
N ARG A 131 -7.13 34.81 -19.93
CA ARG A 131 -6.17 33.70 -19.97
C ARG A 131 -6.32 32.94 -21.31
N ASP A 132 -5.21 32.71 -21.99
CA ASP A 132 -5.18 32.14 -23.35
C ASP A 132 -5.39 30.61 -23.38
N LYS A 133 -5.08 29.94 -22.28
CA LYS A 133 -5.37 28.53 -21.99
C LYS A 133 -5.60 28.35 -20.49
N ILE A 134 -6.22 27.24 -20.10
CA ILE A 134 -6.28 26.76 -18.71
C ILE A 134 -5.01 25.94 -18.42
N ARG A 135 -4.30 26.27 -17.34
CA ARG A 135 -3.02 25.65 -16.96
C ARG A 135 -2.98 25.31 -15.47
N ASN A 136 -2.15 24.33 -15.11
CA ASN A 136 -2.09 23.80 -13.74
C ASN A 136 -0.63 23.51 -13.34
N VAL A 137 -0.26 23.76 -12.08
CA VAL A 137 1.02 23.37 -11.48
C VAL A 137 0.72 22.45 -10.31
N ILE A 138 1.16 21.19 -10.39
CA ILE A 138 0.94 20.18 -9.34
C ILE A 138 2.24 19.57 -8.79
N SER A 139 3.38 19.81 -9.44
CA SER A 139 4.64 19.09 -9.19
C SER A 139 5.77 19.98 -8.63
N LEU A 140 5.46 21.18 -8.12
CA LEU A 140 6.45 22.10 -7.57
C LEU A 140 6.85 21.66 -6.16
N GLU A 141 7.90 20.84 -6.09
CA GLU A 141 8.52 20.34 -4.86
C GLU A 141 9.40 21.43 -4.22
N ILE A 142 9.22 21.72 -2.94
CA ILE A 142 9.83 22.90 -2.28
C ILE A 142 10.90 22.58 -1.22
N SER A 143 11.17 21.30 -0.90
CA SER A 143 12.05 20.91 0.22
C SER A 143 13.45 21.51 0.12
N GLY A 144 13.87 22.26 1.14
CA GLY A 144 15.16 22.94 1.20
C GLY A 144 15.19 24.34 0.54
N SER A 145 14.03 24.91 0.25
CA SER A 145 13.84 26.35 0.05
C SER A 145 13.34 27.04 1.34
N GLU A 146 13.40 28.37 1.39
CA GLU A 146 12.87 29.16 2.51
C GLU A 146 11.33 29.09 2.63
N LEU A 147 10.64 28.65 1.58
CA LEU A 147 9.21 28.37 1.62
C LEU A 147 8.91 27.06 2.40
N ALA A 148 9.81 26.07 2.34
CA ALA A 148 9.64 24.84 3.12
C ALA A 148 9.65 25.10 4.64
N ASP A 149 10.45 26.06 5.12
CA ASP A 149 10.49 26.43 6.55
C ASP A 149 9.17 27.09 7.04
N LYS A 150 8.29 27.51 6.12
CA LYS A 150 6.93 27.99 6.41
C LYS A 150 5.90 26.85 6.52
N VAL A 151 6.19 25.65 5.99
CA VAL A 151 5.27 24.51 5.93
C VAL A 151 5.73 23.39 6.88
N LEU A 152 4.82 22.90 7.72
CA LEU A 152 5.02 21.69 8.52
C LEU A 152 3.87 20.70 8.23
N PRO A 153 4.14 19.50 7.70
CA PRO A 153 3.12 18.48 7.51
C PRO A 153 2.42 18.10 8.83
N PRO A 154 1.17 17.58 8.78
CA PRO A 154 0.46 17.09 9.96
C PRO A 154 1.29 16.12 10.81
N ARG A 155 1.06 16.13 12.13
CA ARG A 155 1.73 15.28 13.11
C ARG A 155 1.78 13.82 12.65
N LEU A 156 0.63 13.27 12.28
CA LEU A 156 0.48 11.90 11.81
C LEU A 156 1.36 11.58 10.59
N VAL A 157 1.49 12.50 9.63
CA VAL A 157 2.33 12.30 8.43
C VAL A 157 3.79 12.15 8.84
N ARG A 158 4.28 13.02 9.73
CA ARG A 158 5.67 13.01 10.23
C ARG A 158 5.96 11.83 11.16
N GLU A 159 4.95 11.31 11.85
CA GLU A 159 5.02 10.11 12.70
C GLU A 159 4.95 8.80 11.89
N LEU A 160 4.59 8.85 10.60
CA LEU A 160 4.41 7.67 9.73
C LEU A 160 5.41 7.56 8.58
N ASP A 161 5.78 8.68 7.94
CA ASP A 161 6.53 8.67 6.68
C ASP A 161 7.84 7.88 6.78
N TRP A 162 7.99 6.91 5.89
CA TRP A 162 9.20 6.11 5.75
C TRP A 162 10.45 6.97 5.48
N VAL A 163 10.33 8.09 4.77
CA VAL A 163 11.50 8.96 4.51
C VAL A 163 11.93 9.70 5.78
N GLU A 164 11.00 10.17 6.61
CA GLU A 164 11.31 10.71 7.94
C GLU A 164 11.82 9.65 8.94
N LYS A 165 11.24 8.44 8.94
CA LYS A 165 11.58 7.41 9.94
C LYS A 165 12.81 6.59 9.62
N PHE A 166 13.07 6.32 8.34
CA PHE A 166 14.02 5.28 7.91
C PHE A 166 15.13 5.76 6.98
N TRP A 167 14.95 6.85 6.23
CA TRP A 167 16.06 7.42 5.45
C TRP A 167 17.10 8.08 6.37
N PRO A 168 18.41 7.76 6.26
CA PRO A 168 19.41 8.33 7.16
C PRO A 168 19.45 9.86 7.11
N SER A 169 19.36 10.53 8.26
CA SER A 169 19.40 11.99 8.37
C SER A 169 20.69 12.60 7.81
N THR A 170 21.83 11.91 7.98
CA THR A 170 23.13 12.25 7.37
C THR A 170 23.15 12.12 5.83
N LYS A 171 22.06 11.65 5.21
CA LYS A 171 21.85 11.55 3.76
C LYS A 171 20.60 12.34 3.30
N LYS A 172 20.14 13.31 4.09
CA LYS A 172 19.17 14.34 3.68
C LYS A 172 19.91 15.66 3.43
N GLY A 173 19.34 16.50 2.56
CA GLY A 173 19.86 17.86 2.31
C GLY A 173 20.93 17.96 1.20
N ARG A 174 21.66 19.07 1.20
CA ARG A 174 22.55 19.49 0.09
C ARG A 174 23.66 18.45 -0.15
N GLY A 175 23.87 18.07 -1.42
CA GLY A 175 24.87 17.08 -1.83
C GLY A 175 24.41 15.62 -1.77
N HIS A 176 23.20 15.34 -1.27
CA HIS A 176 22.65 13.98 -1.20
C HIS A 176 21.32 13.88 -1.96
N ALA A 177 21.20 12.87 -2.82
CA ALA A 177 19.93 12.54 -3.47
C ALA A 177 19.11 11.64 -2.52
N TYR A 178 17.89 12.08 -2.20
CA TYR A 178 16.94 11.40 -1.33
C TYR A 178 15.51 11.59 -1.89
N PRO A 179 14.50 10.85 -1.38
CA PRO A 179 13.12 11.02 -1.83
C PRO A 179 12.57 12.38 -1.40
N LYS A 180 12.36 13.27 -2.38
CA LYS A 180 11.78 14.61 -2.24
C LYS A 180 10.34 14.58 -2.74
N VAL A 181 9.40 14.39 -1.82
CA VAL A 181 7.96 14.16 -2.10
C VAL A 181 7.03 14.69 -0.99
N GLN A 182 7.59 15.21 0.11
CA GLN A 182 6.87 15.54 1.34
C GLN A 182 6.24 16.93 1.33
N LEU A 183 6.69 17.81 0.43
CA LEU A 183 6.33 19.23 0.40
C LEU A 183 6.14 19.70 -1.05
N TYR A 184 4.89 19.76 -1.50
CA TYR A 184 4.48 20.34 -2.77
C TYR A 184 3.67 21.62 -2.56
N CYS A 185 3.90 22.60 -3.43
CA CYS A 185 3.08 23.80 -3.58
C CYS A 185 2.29 23.69 -4.90
N LEU A 186 0.98 23.49 -4.84
CA LEU A 186 0.14 23.31 -6.03
C LEU A 186 -0.67 24.57 -6.31
N MET A 187 -0.68 25.00 -7.58
CA MET A 187 -1.31 26.22 -8.05
C MET A 187 -2.14 25.89 -9.29
N GLY A 188 -3.47 25.87 -9.14
CA GLY A 188 -4.40 25.56 -10.23
C GLY A 188 -5.39 26.69 -10.45
N VAL A 189 -5.57 27.10 -11.70
CA VAL A 189 -6.58 28.11 -12.05
C VAL A 189 -7.98 27.51 -12.12
N GLY A 190 -9.01 28.36 -12.00
CA GLY A 190 -10.40 27.99 -12.22
C GLY A 190 -10.60 27.32 -13.60
N GLY A 191 -11.31 26.19 -13.61
CA GLY A 191 -11.48 25.33 -14.77
C GLY A 191 -10.43 24.22 -14.91
N ALA A 192 -9.37 24.18 -14.09
CA ALA A 192 -8.31 23.17 -14.23
C ALA A 192 -8.75 21.76 -13.80
N TRP A 193 -8.45 20.78 -14.65
CA TRP A 193 -8.70 19.35 -14.44
C TRP A 193 -7.38 18.57 -14.41
N THR A 194 -7.22 17.71 -13.41
CA THR A 194 -6.22 16.63 -13.35
C THR A 194 -6.96 15.30 -13.46
N ASP A 195 -6.62 14.51 -14.49
CA ASP A 195 -7.36 13.28 -14.81
C ASP A 195 -7.11 12.12 -13.83
N TRP A 196 -7.86 11.03 -14.00
CA TRP A 196 -7.83 9.87 -13.10
C TRP A 196 -6.42 9.27 -12.95
N HIS A 197 -5.94 9.21 -11.70
CA HIS A 197 -4.64 8.65 -11.35
C HIS A 197 -4.66 8.00 -9.97
N ILE A 198 -3.55 7.35 -9.64
CA ILE A 198 -3.18 6.95 -8.28
C ILE A 198 -1.82 7.60 -8.00
N ASP A 199 -1.60 8.09 -6.78
CA ASP A 199 -0.30 8.59 -6.34
C ASP A 199 0.83 7.58 -6.53
N PHE A 200 2.03 8.07 -6.79
CA PHE A 200 3.17 7.23 -7.12
C PHE A 200 3.54 6.25 -5.99
N ALA A 201 3.89 5.04 -6.39
CA ALA A 201 3.99 3.84 -5.54
C ALA A 201 2.81 3.63 -4.57
N GLY A 202 1.63 4.15 -4.91
CA GLY A 202 0.43 4.07 -4.08
C GLY A 202 0.50 4.91 -2.80
N SER A 203 1.44 5.85 -2.68
CA SER A 203 1.66 6.63 -1.46
C SER A 203 0.40 7.31 -0.92
N SER A 204 0.32 7.43 0.41
CA SER A 204 -0.72 8.22 1.08
C SER A 204 -0.38 9.72 0.92
N VAL A 205 -1.41 10.58 0.90
CA VAL A 205 -1.26 12.04 0.68
C VAL A 205 -1.94 12.83 1.79
N TYR A 206 -1.34 13.96 2.18
CA TYR A 206 -2.07 15.05 2.84
C TYR A 206 -2.23 16.24 1.88
N TYR A 207 -3.37 16.90 1.91
CA TYR A 207 -3.75 17.93 0.95
C TYR A 207 -4.51 19.06 1.65
N HIS A 208 -3.89 20.24 1.79
CA HIS A 208 -4.44 21.39 2.51
C HIS A 208 -4.71 22.57 1.57
N ILE A 209 -5.96 23.02 1.49
CA ILE A 209 -6.34 24.19 0.70
C ILE A 209 -6.00 25.46 1.48
N LEU A 210 -5.02 26.23 1.03
CA LEU A 210 -4.80 27.56 1.61
C LEU A 210 -5.86 28.55 1.07
N HIS A 211 -6.05 28.57 -0.26
CA HIS A 211 -6.99 29.45 -0.95
C HIS A 211 -7.76 28.70 -2.04
N GLY A 212 -8.98 29.15 -2.32
CA GLY A 212 -9.81 28.63 -3.42
C GLY A 212 -10.61 27.39 -3.04
N GLN A 213 -10.81 26.50 -4.03
CA GLN A 213 -11.62 25.30 -3.90
C GLN A 213 -11.06 24.16 -4.78
N LYS A 214 -11.12 22.93 -4.30
CA LYS A 214 -10.93 21.71 -5.10
C LYS A 214 -12.13 20.80 -4.98
N VAL A 215 -12.41 20.06 -6.04
CA VAL A 215 -13.42 19.00 -6.06
C VAL A 215 -12.73 17.72 -6.48
N PHE A 216 -12.67 16.76 -5.56
CA PHE A 216 -12.10 15.46 -5.82
C PHE A 216 -13.20 14.46 -6.18
N TYR A 217 -12.90 13.60 -7.14
CA TYR A 217 -13.71 12.43 -7.49
C TYR A 217 -12.89 11.19 -7.14
N PHE A 218 -13.42 10.33 -6.27
CA PHE A 218 -12.74 9.15 -5.74
C PHE A 218 -13.40 7.85 -6.21
N ILE A 219 -12.57 6.86 -6.50
CA ILE A 219 -12.94 5.46 -6.75
C ILE A 219 -12.18 4.59 -5.74
N ARG A 220 -12.87 3.63 -5.12
CA ARG A 220 -12.30 2.73 -4.11
C ARG A 220 -11.17 1.88 -4.73
N PRO A 221 -10.03 1.64 -4.06
CA PRO A 221 -8.96 0.76 -4.55
C PRO A 221 -9.31 -0.74 -4.38
N THR A 222 -10.47 -1.16 -4.91
CA THR A 222 -10.85 -2.58 -4.96
C THR A 222 -10.01 -3.32 -5.99
N PRO A 223 -9.80 -4.64 -5.88
CA PRO A 223 -9.08 -5.40 -6.90
C PRO A 223 -9.69 -5.30 -8.31
N ALA A 224 -11.00 -5.08 -8.40
CA ALA A 224 -11.70 -4.87 -9.67
C ALA A 224 -11.40 -3.47 -10.26
N ASN A 225 -11.48 -2.42 -9.44
CA ASN A 225 -11.22 -1.03 -9.87
C ASN A 225 -9.74 -0.81 -10.21
N LEU A 226 -8.82 -1.42 -9.46
CA LEU A 226 -7.39 -1.41 -9.78
C LEU A 226 -7.12 -2.11 -11.12
N ALA A 227 -7.78 -3.25 -11.40
CA ALA A 227 -7.71 -3.92 -12.69
C ALA A 227 -8.46 -3.18 -13.82
N ALA A 228 -9.37 -2.25 -13.51
CA ALA A 228 -9.94 -1.31 -14.47
C ALA A 228 -8.94 -0.18 -14.79
N TYR A 229 -8.36 0.43 -13.78
CA TYR A 229 -7.32 1.46 -13.90
C TYR A 229 -6.09 0.95 -14.66
N GLU A 230 -5.58 -0.25 -14.35
CA GLU A 230 -4.43 -0.88 -15.04
C GLU A 230 -4.70 -1.13 -16.54
N ARG A 231 -5.96 -1.35 -16.95
CA ARG A 231 -6.37 -1.50 -18.36
C ARG A 231 -6.68 -0.17 -19.07
N TRP A 232 -6.87 0.90 -18.32
CA TRP A 232 -7.24 2.23 -18.83
C TRP A 232 -5.99 3.13 -18.96
N SER A 233 -5.19 3.19 -17.89
CA SER A 233 -4.04 4.10 -17.74
C SER A 233 -2.94 3.83 -18.76
N GLY A 234 -2.49 4.88 -19.45
CA GLY A 234 -1.43 4.80 -20.46
C GLY A 234 -1.85 4.20 -21.80
N THR A 235 -3.15 3.94 -22.01
CA THR A 235 -3.69 3.36 -23.24
C THR A 235 -4.47 4.38 -24.09
N GLU A 236 -4.84 4.01 -25.32
CA GLU A 236 -5.75 4.84 -26.14
C GLU A 236 -7.13 5.04 -25.48
N ILE A 237 -7.56 4.10 -24.61
CA ILE A 237 -8.85 4.13 -23.89
C ILE A 237 -8.92 5.31 -22.93
N GLN A 238 -7.80 5.69 -22.29
CA GLN A 238 -7.71 6.90 -21.47
C GLN A 238 -8.05 8.18 -22.25
N ASN A 239 -7.68 8.25 -23.53
CA ASN A 239 -7.94 9.43 -24.35
C ASN A 239 -9.42 9.61 -24.74
N HIS A 240 -10.31 8.63 -24.52
CA HIS A 240 -11.70 8.69 -24.99
C HIS A 240 -12.78 8.10 -24.07
N SER A 241 -12.42 7.60 -22.88
CA SER A 241 -13.37 7.00 -21.93
C SER A 241 -13.23 7.58 -20.53
N TRP A 242 -14.34 7.60 -19.78
CA TRP A 242 -14.37 8.00 -18.39
C TRP A 242 -14.10 6.78 -17.50
N LEU A 243 -13.02 6.78 -16.71
CA LEU A 243 -12.65 5.63 -15.87
C LEU A 243 -13.78 5.19 -14.93
N GLY A 244 -14.58 6.13 -14.44
CA GLY A 244 -15.75 5.85 -13.58
C GLY A 244 -16.82 4.97 -14.24
N ASP A 245 -16.82 4.79 -15.57
CA ASP A 245 -17.70 3.84 -16.26
C ASP A 245 -17.23 2.38 -16.17
N MET A 246 -15.97 2.18 -15.75
CA MET A 246 -15.32 0.86 -15.64
C MET A 246 -15.23 0.37 -14.19
N CYS A 247 -15.78 1.13 -13.24
CA CYS A 247 -15.63 0.95 -11.78
C CYS A 247 -17.01 0.91 -11.07
N ASP A 248 -17.01 0.61 -9.77
CA ASP A 248 -18.23 0.43 -8.96
C ASP A 248 -18.93 1.74 -8.53
N GLU A 249 -18.18 2.68 -7.93
CA GLU A 249 -18.71 3.90 -7.32
C GLU A 249 -17.74 5.07 -7.52
N VAL A 250 -18.28 6.21 -7.97
CA VAL A 250 -17.57 7.52 -7.95
C VAL A 250 -18.14 8.38 -6.83
N PHE A 251 -17.28 8.83 -5.92
CA PHE A 251 -17.62 9.71 -4.80
C PHE A 251 -17.10 11.13 -5.03
N LYS A 252 -17.95 12.15 -4.84
CA LYS A 252 -17.56 13.57 -4.90
C LYS A 252 -17.28 14.12 -3.50
N VAL A 253 -16.10 14.71 -3.33
CA VAL A 253 -15.71 15.52 -2.16
C VAL A 253 -15.44 16.95 -2.62
N GLU A 254 -15.89 17.93 -1.86
CA GLU A 254 -15.57 19.35 -2.09
C GLU A 254 -14.70 19.84 -0.92
N LEU A 255 -13.58 20.51 -1.23
CA LEU A 255 -12.65 21.08 -0.27
C LEU A 255 -12.54 22.60 -0.50
N THR A 256 -12.73 23.38 0.56
CA THR A 256 -12.53 24.84 0.57
C THR A 256 -11.30 25.23 1.40
N ALA A 257 -10.88 26.49 1.31
CA ALA A 257 -9.82 27.08 2.14
C ALA A 257 -9.93 26.67 3.63
N GLY A 258 -8.78 26.35 4.24
CA GLY A 258 -8.66 25.84 5.61
C GLY A 258 -8.81 24.31 5.75
N ASN A 259 -9.50 23.65 4.81
CA ASN A 259 -9.70 22.20 4.89
C ASN A 259 -8.41 21.43 4.59
N THR A 260 -8.19 20.35 5.35
CA THR A 260 -7.13 19.36 5.12
C THR A 260 -7.75 18.00 4.87
N MET A 261 -7.38 17.36 3.76
CA MET A 261 -7.78 16.00 3.44
C MET A 261 -6.59 15.04 3.58
N ILE A 262 -6.82 13.86 4.15
CA ILE A 262 -5.85 12.76 4.13
C ILE A 262 -6.41 11.66 3.20
N ILE A 263 -5.60 11.26 2.21
CA ILE A 263 -5.94 10.26 1.19
C ILE A 263 -5.06 9.02 1.44
N PRO A 264 -5.62 7.86 1.80
CA PRO A 264 -4.85 6.65 2.05
C PRO A 264 -4.34 5.98 0.77
N THR A 265 -3.44 5.03 1.01
CA THR A 265 -2.75 4.23 0.00
C THR A 265 -3.64 3.73 -1.15
N GLY A 266 -3.22 4.06 -2.37
CA GLY A 266 -3.76 3.49 -3.60
C GLY A 266 -5.11 4.04 -4.09
N TRP A 267 -5.72 5.01 -3.42
CA TRP A 267 -7.03 5.55 -3.81
C TRP A 267 -6.99 6.24 -5.20
N ILE A 268 -7.78 5.70 -6.13
CA ILE A 268 -7.93 6.20 -7.49
C ILE A 268 -8.74 7.50 -7.44
N HIS A 269 -8.21 8.58 -8.01
CA HIS A 269 -8.90 9.87 -7.97
C HIS A 269 -8.61 10.80 -9.16
N ALA A 270 -9.52 11.74 -9.39
CA ALA A 270 -9.39 12.85 -10.33
C ALA A 270 -9.79 14.17 -9.65
N VAL A 271 -9.27 15.31 -10.12
CA VAL A 271 -9.39 16.59 -9.40
C VAL A 271 -9.82 17.72 -10.33
N TYR A 272 -10.92 18.37 -9.97
CA TYR A 272 -11.38 19.62 -10.58
C TYR A 272 -11.08 20.83 -9.69
N THR A 273 -10.93 21.99 -10.33
CA THR A 273 -10.54 23.25 -9.70
C THR A 273 -11.58 24.32 -10.06
N PRO A 274 -12.65 24.53 -9.26
CA PRO A 274 -13.70 25.51 -9.60
C PRO A 274 -13.22 26.96 -9.64
N THR A 275 -12.28 27.32 -8.77
CA THR A 275 -11.72 28.68 -8.62
C THR A 275 -10.20 28.63 -8.55
N ASP A 276 -9.53 29.76 -8.77
CA ASP A 276 -8.08 29.87 -8.60
C ASP A 276 -7.68 29.44 -7.17
N THR A 277 -6.82 28.43 -7.07
CA THR A 277 -6.56 27.69 -5.82
C THR A 277 -5.07 27.48 -5.58
N LEU A 278 -4.63 27.81 -4.35
CA LEU A 278 -3.29 27.54 -3.82
C LEU A 278 -3.39 26.49 -2.69
N VAL A 279 -2.54 25.47 -2.78
CA VAL A 279 -2.58 24.27 -1.93
C VAL A 279 -1.17 23.90 -1.48
N PHE A 280 -1.04 23.44 -0.24
CA PHE A 280 0.15 22.73 0.23
C PHE A 280 -0.19 21.27 0.54
N GLY A 281 0.65 20.35 0.09
CA GLY A 281 0.42 18.91 0.26
C GLY A 281 1.71 18.10 0.19
N GLY A 282 1.60 16.79 0.33
CA GLY A 282 2.76 15.90 0.29
C GLY A 282 2.41 14.42 0.38
N ASN A 283 3.25 13.61 -0.25
CA ASN A 283 3.16 12.16 -0.32
C ASN A 283 4.03 11.51 0.77
N PHE A 284 3.55 10.39 1.33
CA PHE A 284 4.27 9.59 2.32
C PHE A 284 3.97 8.09 2.15
N LEU A 285 4.95 7.25 2.49
CA LEU A 285 4.79 5.79 2.56
C LEU A 285 4.75 5.36 4.03
N HIS A 286 3.98 4.31 4.33
CA HIS A 286 3.74 3.89 5.72
C HIS A 286 3.48 2.39 5.87
N SER A 287 3.91 1.84 7.00
CA SER A 287 3.88 0.39 7.26
C SER A 287 2.47 -0.20 7.47
N TYR A 288 1.43 0.62 7.36
CA TYR A 288 0.03 0.26 7.59
C TYR A 288 -0.72 -0.26 6.35
N ASN A 289 -0.12 -0.19 5.14
CA ASN A 289 -0.71 -0.77 3.92
C ASN A 289 0.33 -1.10 2.82
N VAL A 290 1.51 -1.60 3.21
CA VAL A 290 2.59 -1.97 2.28
C VAL A 290 2.15 -2.91 1.13
N PRO A 291 1.22 -3.88 1.32
CA PRO A 291 0.73 -4.69 0.20
C PRO A 291 0.10 -3.86 -0.93
N MET A 292 -0.57 -2.75 -0.62
CA MET A 292 -1.15 -1.85 -1.62
C MET A 292 -0.10 -0.91 -2.24
N GLU A 293 0.86 -0.41 -1.45
CA GLU A 293 2.00 0.38 -1.97
C GLU A 293 2.78 -0.43 -3.03
N LEU A 294 3.10 -1.68 -2.71
CA LEU A 294 3.72 -2.63 -3.64
C LEU A 294 2.81 -2.92 -4.84
N LYS A 295 1.49 -3.09 -4.64
CA LYS A 295 0.58 -3.39 -5.75
C LYS A 295 0.43 -2.23 -6.74
N VAL A 296 0.42 -0.98 -6.27
CA VAL A 296 0.41 0.19 -7.18
C VAL A 296 1.75 0.30 -7.92
N ARG A 297 2.89 0.00 -7.27
CA ARG A 297 4.18 -0.11 -7.96
C ARG A 297 4.19 -1.22 -9.03
N GLU A 298 3.47 -2.34 -8.86
CA GLU A 298 3.29 -3.31 -9.95
C GLU A 298 2.54 -2.69 -11.13
N ILE A 299 1.45 -1.95 -10.86
CA ILE A 299 0.65 -1.27 -11.89
C ILE A 299 1.50 -0.22 -12.63
N GLU A 300 2.29 0.61 -11.93
CA GLU A 300 3.26 1.55 -12.55
C GLU A 300 4.23 0.86 -13.51
N ASN A 301 4.64 -0.37 -13.19
CA ASN A 301 5.50 -1.17 -14.06
C ASN A 301 4.74 -1.69 -15.28
N ALA A 302 3.54 -2.25 -15.09
CA ALA A 302 2.71 -2.79 -16.17
C ALA A 302 2.26 -1.71 -17.17
N THR A 303 1.85 -0.53 -16.69
CA THR A 303 1.45 0.62 -17.53
C THR A 303 2.64 1.48 -17.99
N HIS A 304 3.88 1.02 -17.77
CA HIS A 304 5.12 1.62 -18.26
C HIS A 304 5.33 3.09 -17.84
N VAL A 305 4.80 3.51 -16.69
CA VAL A 305 4.93 4.90 -16.15
C VAL A 305 6.40 5.33 -16.18
N PRO A 306 6.78 6.46 -16.80
CA PRO A 306 8.17 6.91 -16.84
C PRO A 306 8.79 7.08 -15.45
N ARG A 307 10.07 6.68 -15.27
CA ARG A 307 10.76 6.72 -13.95
C ARG A 307 10.69 8.07 -13.23
N LYS A 308 10.53 9.19 -13.94
CA LYS A 308 10.40 10.54 -13.33
C LYS A 308 9.05 10.80 -12.64
N PHE A 309 8.05 9.95 -12.87
CA PHE A 309 6.70 10.04 -12.32
C PHE A 309 6.41 8.90 -11.31
N ARG A 310 7.44 8.20 -10.83
CA ARG A 310 7.33 7.14 -9.80
C ARG A 310 8.07 7.56 -8.54
N PHE A 311 7.78 6.91 -7.41
CA PHE A 311 8.38 7.24 -6.12
C PHE A 311 9.92 7.14 -6.17
N PRO A 312 10.67 8.25 -5.96
CA PRO A 312 12.12 8.26 -6.09
C PRO A 312 12.80 7.38 -5.03
N PHE A 313 13.74 6.55 -5.47
CA PHE A 313 14.50 5.61 -4.62
C PHE A 313 13.65 4.58 -3.83
N PHE A 314 12.44 4.24 -4.29
CA PHE A 314 11.52 3.32 -3.60
C PHE A 314 12.18 2.03 -3.08
N THR A 315 12.88 1.27 -3.94
CA THR A 315 13.52 0.00 -3.54
C THR A 315 14.59 0.22 -2.45
N LYS A 316 15.32 1.34 -2.50
CA LYS A 316 16.32 1.72 -1.50
C LYS A 316 15.70 2.12 -0.16
N LEU A 317 14.55 2.79 -0.19
CA LEU A 317 13.77 3.11 0.99
C LEU A 317 13.18 1.84 1.63
N CYS A 318 12.70 0.88 0.82
CA CYS A 318 12.31 -0.45 1.28
C CYS A 318 13.45 -1.16 2.01
N TRP A 319 14.67 -1.14 1.46
CA TRP A 319 15.85 -1.70 2.12
C TRP A 319 16.19 -1.04 3.46
N TYR A 320 16.17 0.30 3.56
CA TYR A 320 16.38 0.98 4.87
C TYR A 320 15.28 0.64 5.89
N THR A 321 14.03 0.58 5.44
CA THR A 321 12.87 0.21 6.26
C THR A 321 13.02 -1.21 6.81
N ALA A 322 13.46 -2.15 5.96
CA ALA A 322 13.76 -3.53 6.32
C ALA A 322 14.95 -3.67 7.29
N GLU A 323 15.99 -2.85 7.21
CA GLU A 323 17.07 -2.83 8.20
C GLU A 323 16.55 -2.44 9.59
N LYS A 324 15.73 -1.38 9.66
CA LYS A 324 15.12 -0.93 10.92
C LYS A 324 14.22 -2.04 11.50
N TYR A 325 13.27 -2.57 10.75
CA TYR A 325 12.38 -3.63 11.23
C TYR A 325 13.12 -4.92 11.62
N LEU A 326 14.15 -5.33 10.88
CA LEU A 326 14.97 -6.49 11.27
C LEU A 326 15.70 -6.25 12.60
N ARG A 327 16.17 -5.01 12.84
CA ARG A 327 16.84 -4.64 14.09
C ARG A 327 15.87 -4.57 15.27
N ASP A 328 14.66 -4.09 15.04
CA ASP A 328 13.61 -4.00 16.06
C ASP A 328 13.10 -5.41 16.45
N LEU A 329 12.85 -6.27 15.47
CA LEU A 329 12.55 -7.70 15.66
C LEU A 329 13.75 -8.52 16.21
N LYS A 330 14.94 -7.92 16.31
CA LYS A 330 16.09 -8.44 17.09
C LYS A 330 16.09 -7.93 18.52
N GLY A 331 15.65 -6.69 18.75
CA GLY A 331 15.37 -6.13 20.08
C GLY A 331 14.19 -6.79 20.80
N LYS A 332 13.29 -7.42 20.05
CA LYS A 332 11.96 -7.92 20.47
C LYS A 332 10.93 -6.80 20.67
N GLU A 333 11.03 -5.73 19.88
CA GLU A 333 9.93 -4.78 19.74
C GLU A 333 8.68 -5.52 19.23
N GLU A 334 7.51 -5.23 19.82
CA GLU A 334 6.23 -5.78 19.37
C GLU A 334 5.55 -4.83 18.38
N PHE A 335 4.73 -5.39 17.48
CA PHE A 335 4.08 -4.65 16.40
C PHE A 335 2.64 -5.10 16.25
N SER A 336 1.74 -4.18 15.88
CA SER A 336 0.34 -4.52 15.61
C SER A 336 0.25 -5.48 14.40
N PRO A 337 -0.78 -6.36 14.34
CA PRO A 337 -0.91 -7.34 13.24
C PRO A 337 -0.89 -6.72 11.84
N ARG A 338 -1.42 -5.50 11.70
CA ARG A 338 -1.43 -4.73 10.45
C ARG A 338 -0.04 -4.23 10.03
N ILE A 339 0.82 -3.87 10.99
CA ILE A 339 2.24 -3.56 10.71
C ILE A 339 2.99 -4.85 10.37
N LEU A 340 2.70 -5.96 11.04
CA LEU A 340 3.31 -7.27 10.73
C LEU A 340 2.99 -7.74 9.30
N GLU A 341 1.73 -7.64 8.84
CA GLU A 341 1.35 -7.89 7.43
C GLU A 341 2.14 -6.99 6.46
N GLY A 342 2.36 -5.73 6.83
CA GLY A 342 3.21 -4.80 6.07
C GLY A 342 4.68 -5.23 6.00
N ILE A 343 5.25 -5.73 7.10
CA ILE A 343 6.62 -6.22 7.17
C ILE A 343 6.78 -7.55 6.40
N GLU A 344 5.78 -8.45 6.45
CA GLU A 344 5.79 -9.70 5.68
C GLU A 344 5.79 -9.41 4.17
N ALA A 345 4.91 -8.51 3.69
CA ALA A 345 4.87 -8.11 2.27
C ALA A 345 6.16 -7.41 1.82
N LEU A 346 6.73 -6.54 2.66
CA LEU A 346 8.04 -5.93 2.43
C LEU A 346 9.15 -6.99 2.32
N ALA A 347 9.14 -8.00 3.19
CA ALA A 347 10.14 -9.04 3.21
C ALA A 347 10.04 -9.98 1.99
N ASP A 348 8.84 -10.37 1.56
CA ASP A 348 8.64 -11.16 0.34
C ASP A 348 9.08 -10.37 -0.91
N PHE A 349 8.78 -9.07 -0.99
CA PHE A 349 9.29 -8.19 -2.04
C PHE A 349 10.83 -8.17 -2.05
N LEU A 350 11.47 -7.94 -0.90
CA LEU A 350 12.94 -7.89 -0.82
C LEU A 350 13.62 -9.26 -1.00
N VAL A 351 12.93 -10.38 -0.73
CA VAL A 351 13.38 -11.72 -1.13
C VAL A 351 13.30 -11.89 -2.65
N SER A 352 12.36 -11.25 -3.34
CA SER A 352 12.34 -11.22 -4.81
C SER A 352 13.51 -10.38 -5.39
N GLU A 353 13.79 -9.21 -4.81
CA GLU A 353 14.94 -8.37 -5.19
C GLU A 353 16.28 -9.10 -4.90
N ALA A 354 16.39 -9.81 -3.78
CA ALA A 354 17.53 -10.67 -3.46
C ALA A 354 17.73 -11.80 -4.49
N ARG A 355 16.64 -12.45 -4.94
CA ARG A 355 16.71 -13.45 -6.04
C ARG A 355 17.18 -12.81 -7.34
N THR A 356 16.82 -11.56 -7.62
CA THR A 356 17.33 -10.79 -8.77
C THR A 356 18.83 -10.49 -8.63
N ILE A 357 19.31 -10.13 -7.44
CA ILE A 357 20.74 -9.92 -7.14
C ILE A 357 21.57 -11.20 -7.33
N GLU A 358 21.01 -12.37 -6.97
CA GLU A 358 21.65 -13.68 -7.11
C GLU A 358 21.60 -14.22 -8.56
N ARG A 359 20.42 -14.17 -9.20
CA ARG A 359 20.09 -14.98 -10.40
C ARG A 359 19.56 -14.20 -11.60
N GLY A 360 19.40 -12.87 -11.50
CA GLY A 360 18.92 -12.03 -12.60
C GLY A 360 19.89 -11.91 -13.78
N THR A 361 19.50 -11.19 -14.82
CA THR A 361 20.42 -10.73 -15.87
C THR A 361 21.45 -9.77 -15.28
N GLU A 362 22.62 -9.61 -15.90
CA GLU A 362 23.67 -8.72 -15.34
C GLU A 362 23.23 -7.25 -15.22
N SER A 363 22.35 -6.77 -16.11
CA SER A 363 21.73 -5.45 -15.99
C SER A 363 20.78 -5.34 -14.79
N ALA A 364 19.94 -6.35 -14.56
CA ALA A 364 19.03 -6.39 -13.41
C ALA A 364 19.80 -6.57 -12.08
N LYS A 365 20.82 -7.44 -12.05
CA LYS A 365 21.74 -7.60 -10.92
C LYS A 365 22.42 -6.28 -10.56
N ARG A 366 22.88 -5.50 -11.55
CA ARG A 366 23.53 -4.21 -11.30
C ARG A 366 22.56 -3.21 -10.71
N GLN A 367 21.38 -3.03 -11.31
CA GLN A 367 20.33 -2.13 -10.81
C GLN A 367 19.90 -2.50 -9.37
N ALA A 368 19.63 -3.78 -9.09
CA ALA A 368 19.20 -4.21 -7.76
C ALA A 368 20.31 -4.05 -6.71
N LYS A 369 21.59 -4.21 -7.08
CA LYS A 369 22.74 -3.89 -6.20
C LYS A 369 22.92 -2.39 -5.98
N GLU A 370 22.70 -1.56 -7.01
CA GLU A 370 22.72 -0.09 -6.90
C GLU A 370 21.64 0.43 -5.93
N ASP A 371 20.53 -0.30 -5.78
CA ASP A 371 19.45 0.03 -4.84
C ASP A 371 19.70 -0.41 -3.38
N VAL A 372 20.62 -1.34 -3.11
CA VAL A 372 20.99 -1.75 -1.73
C VAL A 372 21.85 -0.66 -1.06
N PRO A 373 21.49 -0.16 0.14
CA PRO A 373 22.31 0.77 0.91
C PRO A 373 23.49 0.04 1.59
N GLY A 374 24.56 -0.20 0.81
CA GLY A 374 25.74 -0.97 1.21
C GLY A 374 26.55 -0.42 2.39
N ASP A 375 26.28 0.81 2.85
CA ASP A 375 26.80 1.33 4.12
C ASP A 375 26.23 0.58 5.32
N ARG A 376 24.93 0.25 5.30
CA ARG A 376 24.24 -0.49 6.37
C ARG A 376 24.09 -1.98 6.07
N ILE A 377 23.71 -2.33 4.84
CA ILE A 377 23.35 -3.70 4.46
C ILE A 377 24.53 -4.34 3.74
N LYS A 378 25.26 -5.20 4.45
CA LYS A 378 26.41 -5.95 3.89
C LYS A 378 26.00 -7.22 3.15
N ASP A 379 24.88 -7.83 3.57
CA ASP A 379 24.30 -9.02 2.96
C ASP A 379 22.79 -8.83 2.83
N ALA A 380 22.35 -8.40 1.64
CA ALA A 380 20.95 -8.14 1.34
C ALA A 380 20.10 -9.43 1.26
N PRO A 381 20.56 -10.54 0.62
CA PRO A 381 19.86 -11.82 0.68
C PRO A 381 19.67 -12.38 2.09
N ALA A 382 20.67 -12.30 2.97
CA ALA A 382 20.52 -12.72 4.36
C ALA A 382 19.54 -11.82 5.13
N LEU A 383 19.63 -10.49 4.95
CA LEU A 383 18.73 -9.53 5.61
C LEU A 383 17.26 -9.77 5.23
N ALA A 384 16.96 -9.95 3.93
CA ALA A 384 15.60 -10.19 3.46
C ALA A 384 15.02 -11.52 3.98
N ARG A 385 15.84 -12.60 3.94
CA ARG A 385 15.44 -13.93 4.44
C ARG A 385 15.24 -13.93 5.96
N GLU A 386 16.12 -13.29 6.73
CA GLU A 386 15.96 -13.19 8.18
C GLU A 386 14.76 -12.31 8.57
N LEU A 387 14.51 -11.21 7.86
CA LEU A 387 13.34 -10.37 8.11
C LEU A 387 12.03 -11.14 7.89
N ARG A 388 11.90 -11.85 6.76
CA ARG A 388 10.73 -12.70 6.44
C ARG A 388 10.43 -13.67 7.58
N TRP A 389 11.46 -14.42 7.99
CA TRP A 389 11.36 -15.42 9.05
C TRP A 389 11.02 -14.82 10.42
N ARG A 390 11.55 -13.62 10.75
CA ARG A 390 11.20 -12.93 12.00
C ARG A 390 9.79 -12.35 11.98
N ALA A 391 9.35 -11.78 10.87
CA ALA A 391 8.00 -11.26 10.71
C ALA A 391 6.96 -12.38 10.90
N CYS A 392 7.14 -13.51 10.22
CA CYS A 392 6.26 -14.66 10.39
C CYS A 392 6.27 -15.22 11.83
N HIS A 393 7.43 -15.25 12.49
CA HIS A 393 7.49 -15.71 13.88
C HIS A 393 6.81 -14.73 14.86
N ALA A 394 6.91 -13.41 14.61
CA ALA A 394 6.22 -12.38 15.39
C ALA A 394 4.69 -12.40 15.16
N ALA A 395 4.25 -12.68 13.94
CA ALA A 395 2.85 -12.92 13.58
C ALA A 395 2.29 -14.26 14.13
N GLY A 396 3.12 -15.06 14.81
CA GLY A 396 2.71 -16.28 15.51
C GLY A 396 2.75 -17.56 14.68
N TYR A 397 3.23 -17.54 13.44
CA TYR A 397 3.35 -18.75 12.62
C TYR A 397 4.47 -19.67 13.13
N SER A 398 4.26 -20.99 13.00
CA SER A 398 5.33 -21.98 13.20
C SER A 398 6.37 -21.88 12.08
N SER A 399 7.59 -22.30 12.36
CA SER A 399 8.70 -22.33 11.39
C SER A 399 8.49 -23.31 10.23
N ASP A 400 7.45 -24.15 10.30
CA ASP A 400 7.12 -25.20 9.34
C ASP A 400 5.99 -24.81 8.37
N ASP A 401 5.29 -23.67 8.60
CA ASP A 401 4.19 -23.21 7.73
C ASP A 401 4.70 -22.38 6.53
N ASP A 402 5.57 -22.98 5.72
CA ASP A 402 6.05 -22.37 4.46
C ASP A 402 4.93 -22.26 3.38
N SER A 403 3.73 -22.77 3.70
CA SER A 403 2.55 -22.91 2.81
C SER A 403 2.03 -21.60 2.21
N ARG A 404 2.36 -20.45 2.82
CA ARG A 404 1.94 -19.12 2.35
C ARG A 404 2.92 -18.44 1.39
N GLY A 405 4.07 -19.06 1.10
CA GLY A 405 5.06 -18.58 0.13
C GLY A 405 4.65 -18.64 -1.35
N GLY A 406 3.36 -18.44 -1.65
CA GLY A 406 2.77 -18.43 -2.99
C GLY A 406 1.41 -17.73 -2.94
N GLY A 407 1.21 -16.73 -3.82
CA GLY A 407 0.10 -15.78 -3.70
C GLY A 407 -1.30 -16.42 -3.69
N ARG A 408 -2.25 -15.74 -3.03
CA ARG A 408 -3.69 -16.09 -2.97
C ARG A 408 -4.24 -16.38 -4.38
N LYS A 409 -4.31 -17.66 -4.78
CA LYS A 409 -5.13 -18.06 -5.91
C LYS A 409 -6.59 -17.84 -5.54
N ILE A 410 -7.21 -16.84 -6.17
CA ILE A 410 -8.65 -16.62 -6.11
C ILE A 410 -9.33 -17.92 -6.49
N LYS A 411 -10.27 -18.38 -5.66
CA LYS A 411 -10.88 -19.71 -5.76
C LYS A 411 -12.02 -19.69 -6.79
N THR A 412 -11.68 -19.48 -8.05
CA THR A 412 -12.62 -19.50 -9.18
C THR A 412 -13.33 -20.85 -9.22
N LEU A 413 -14.66 -20.86 -9.15
CA LEU A 413 -15.43 -22.07 -9.39
C LEU A 413 -15.35 -22.40 -10.89
N ALA A 414 -14.87 -23.59 -11.20
CA ALA A 414 -15.00 -24.22 -12.50
C ALA A 414 -15.60 -25.62 -12.28
N MET A 415 -16.64 -25.96 -13.04
CA MET A 415 -17.35 -27.24 -12.94
C MET A 415 -16.71 -28.31 -13.83
N ASN A 416 -16.81 -29.56 -13.40
CA ASN A 416 -16.76 -30.82 -14.13
C ASN A 416 -15.77 -30.98 -15.31
N GLY A 417 -14.83 -31.93 -15.17
CA GLY A 417 -14.03 -32.47 -16.27
C GLY A 417 -13.19 -33.67 -15.82
N GLU A 418 -13.73 -34.88 -15.91
CA GLU A 418 -12.99 -36.12 -15.63
C GLU A 418 -12.12 -36.54 -16.82
N VAL A 419 -10.83 -36.84 -16.58
CA VAL A 419 -10.05 -37.77 -17.41
C VAL A 419 -9.04 -38.51 -16.53
N ASN A 420 -8.90 -39.83 -16.74
CA ASN A 420 -7.83 -40.66 -16.18
C ASN A 420 -6.45 -40.26 -16.78
N GLY A 421 -5.29 -40.54 -16.19
CA GLY A 421 -4.97 -41.40 -15.04
C GLY A 421 -4.02 -42.53 -15.46
N ILE A 422 -2.71 -42.40 -15.18
CA ILE A 422 -1.66 -43.43 -15.39
C ILE A 422 -0.70 -43.39 -14.18
N GLY A 423 -0.28 -44.56 -13.69
CA GLY A 423 0.49 -44.69 -12.44
C GLY A 423 1.98 -45.04 -12.62
N GLY A 424 2.83 -44.57 -11.70
CA GLY A 424 4.29 -44.78 -11.70
C GLY A 424 4.85 -45.31 -10.38
N LYS A 425 4.95 -46.65 -10.25
CA LYS A 425 5.81 -47.44 -9.32
C LYS A 425 6.17 -46.82 -7.95
N ARG A 426 5.51 -47.30 -6.89
CA ARG A 426 6.00 -47.17 -5.50
C ARG A 426 7.39 -47.85 -5.36
N LYS A 427 8.39 -47.14 -4.84
CA LYS A 427 9.65 -47.74 -4.35
C LYS A 427 9.73 -47.55 -2.84
N ARG A 428 9.80 -48.65 -2.09
CA ARG A 428 9.93 -48.65 -0.63
C ARG A 428 11.42 -48.45 -0.29
N ALA A 429 11.75 -47.36 0.40
CA ALA A 429 13.08 -47.07 0.91
C ALA A 429 13.04 -47.04 2.44
N THR A 430 14.11 -47.52 3.08
CA THR A 430 14.23 -47.70 4.53
C THR A 430 15.43 -46.91 5.06
N GLY A 431 15.24 -46.21 6.18
CA GLY A 431 16.31 -45.86 7.13
C GLY A 431 17.37 -44.83 6.68
N ASP A 432 17.52 -43.79 7.48
CA ASP A 432 18.70 -42.94 7.66
C ASP A 432 19.53 -42.50 6.44
N SER A 433 19.36 -41.24 6.03
CA SER A 433 20.50 -40.37 5.72
C SER A 433 20.16 -38.87 5.81
N VAL A 434 20.67 -38.21 6.86
CA VAL A 434 21.11 -36.80 6.97
C VAL A 434 20.22 -35.66 6.43
N ASP A 435 19.90 -34.72 7.31
CA ASP A 435 19.37 -33.37 7.00
C ASP A 435 20.45 -32.48 6.34
N GLU A 436 20.29 -32.15 5.05
CA GLU A 436 21.05 -31.10 4.34
C GLU A 436 20.21 -29.83 4.06
N GLY A 437 19.31 -29.45 4.98
CA GLY A 437 18.52 -28.22 4.89
C GLY A 437 18.99 -27.05 5.77
N SER A 438 19.80 -27.31 6.81
CA SER A 438 19.90 -26.40 7.96
C SER A 438 21.00 -25.31 7.94
N ASP A 439 21.87 -25.26 6.93
CA ASP A 439 23.07 -24.38 6.93
C ASP A 439 22.82 -22.93 6.44
N LEU A 440 21.63 -22.37 6.71
CA LEU A 440 21.24 -20.99 6.37
C LEU A 440 21.96 -19.90 7.18
N PHE A 441 22.61 -20.23 8.30
CA PHE A 441 23.37 -19.27 9.12
C PHE A 441 24.69 -19.89 9.63
N ARG A 442 25.79 -19.65 8.92
CA ARG A 442 27.14 -20.19 9.23
C ARG A 442 27.60 -20.05 10.69
N ASN A 443 27.15 -19.01 11.39
CA ASN A 443 27.54 -18.70 12.77
C ASN A 443 26.39 -18.85 13.80
N PHE A 444 25.21 -19.32 13.41
CA PHE A 444 24.05 -19.46 14.31
C PHE A 444 23.31 -20.79 14.10
N LYS A 445 23.74 -21.83 14.81
CA LYS A 445 22.97 -23.08 14.92
C LYS A 445 21.94 -22.92 16.05
N ARG A 446 20.65 -22.96 15.68
CA ARG A 446 19.53 -22.98 16.65
C ARG A 446 19.76 -24.11 17.66
N ARG A 447 19.64 -23.82 18.95
CA ARG A 447 19.37 -24.88 19.95
C ARG A 447 17.90 -25.24 19.84
N SER A 448 17.61 -26.39 19.27
CA SER A 448 16.25 -26.95 19.18
C SER A 448 15.60 -27.10 20.56
N TRP A 449 14.28 -27.29 20.54
CA TRP A 449 13.54 -27.89 21.65
C TRP A 449 13.30 -29.36 21.32
N ASP A 450 13.36 -30.24 22.32
CA ASP A 450 13.07 -31.68 22.12
C ASP A 450 11.55 -31.93 22.01
N TRP A 451 10.76 -31.03 22.61
CA TRP A 451 9.30 -31.07 22.60
C TRP A 451 8.72 -29.66 22.70
N GLU A 452 7.64 -29.41 21.98
CA GLU A 452 6.81 -28.21 22.10
C GLU A 452 5.33 -28.62 22.11
N GLN A 453 4.56 -28.04 23.02
CA GLN A 453 3.11 -28.21 23.11
C GLN A 453 2.45 -26.87 23.35
N GLU A 454 1.68 -26.42 22.36
CA GLU A 454 0.66 -25.40 22.55
C GLU A 454 -0.59 -26.04 23.18
N ARG A 455 -1.25 -25.31 24.08
CA ARG A 455 -2.55 -25.69 24.65
C ARG A 455 -3.66 -24.92 23.93
N PRO A 456 -4.87 -25.48 23.83
CA PRO A 456 -6.03 -24.72 23.36
C PRO A 456 -6.18 -23.42 24.15
N THR A 457 -6.52 -22.33 23.46
CA THR A 457 -6.85 -21.04 24.07
C THR A 457 -7.95 -21.23 25.11
N GLU A 458 -7.61 -21.01 26.39
CA GLU A 458 -8.59 -20.91 27.47
C GLU A 458 -9.24 -19.52 27.36
N ARG A 459 -10.58 -19.47 27.42
CA ARG A 459 -11.34 -18.22 27.54
C ARG A 459 -12.23 -18.32 28.77
N ASP A 460 -12.19 -17.31 29.62
CA ASP A 460 -13.08 -17.17 30.76
C ASP A 460 -13.67 -15.76 30.81
N SER A 461 -14.87 -15.63 31.38
CA SER A 461 -15.54 -14.34 31.58
C SER A 461 -16.07 -14.30 33.00
N ARG A 462 -15.80 -13.18 33.69
CA ARG A 462 -16.18 -12.98 35.09
C ARG A 462 -16.70 -11.56 35.30
N VAL A 463 -17.73 -11.41 36.12
CA VAL A 463 -18.10 -10.11 36.69
C VAL A 463 -17.37 -9.96 38.02
N THR A 464 -16.76 -8.80 38.25
CA THR A 464 -16.02 -8.50 39.48
C THR A 464 -16.19 -7.03 39.86
N ARG A 465 -15.72 -6.65 41.06
CA ARG A 465 -15.66 -5.25 41.51
C ARG A 465 -14.23 -4.77 41.54
N ALA A 466 -13.97 -3.66 40.85
CA ALA A 466 -12.66 -3.03 40.73
C ALA A 466 -12.77 -1.51 40.51
N PRO A 467 -11.75 -0.70 40.86
CA PRO A 467 -11.73 0.73 40.59
C PRO A 467 -11.76 1.02 39.07
N LYS A 468 -12.65 1.91 38.63
CA LYS A 468 -12.68 2.40 37.24
C LYS A 468 -11.65 3.53 37.07
N PRO A 469 -10.64 3.42 36.19
CA PRO A 469 -9.67 4.49 35.97
C PRO A 469 -10.36 5.80 35.55
N GLN A 470 -9.99 6.93 36.17
CA GLN A 470 -10.59 8.22 35.84
C GLN A 470 -9.82 8.94 34.71
N PRO A 471 -10.47 9.39 33.62
CA PRO A 471 -9.83 10.06 32.47
C PRO A 471 -9.14 11.42 32.75
N ARG A 472 -9.01 11.81 34.02
CA ARG A 472 -8.35 13.05 34.46
C ARG A 472 -7.19 12.82 35.44
N ASP A 473 -6.95 11.58 35.84
CA ASP A 473 -5.79 11.29 36.67
C ASP A 473 -4.50 11.43 35.84
N LYS A 474 -3.52 12.14 36.41
CA LYS A 474 -2.19 12.36 35.84
C LYS A 474 -1.10 11.61 36.61
N SER A 475 -1.45 10.90 37.67
CA SER A 475 -0.57 9.96 38.35
C SER A 475 -0.24 8.79 37.41
N GLN A 476 0.92 8.16 37.63
CA GLN A 476 1.19 6.83 37.09
C GLN A 476 0.72 5.71 38.05
N GLU A 477 0.12 6.08 39.18
CA GLU A 477 -0.24 5.18 40.28
C GLU A 477 -1.30 4.17 39.86
N TRP A 478 -2.30 4.60 39.06
CA TRP A 478 -3.29 3.68 38.50
C TRP A 478 -2.64 2.68 37.52
N MET A 479 -1.73 3.12 36.64
CA MET A 479 -1.01 2.20 35.74
C MET A 479 -0.14 1.21 36.51
N GLN A 480 0.54 1.67 37.57
CA GLN A 480 1.36 0.82 38.43
C GLN A 480 0.52 -0.27 39.10
N MET A 481 -0.66 0.06 39.63
CA MET A 481 -1.62 -0.90 40.22
C MET A 481 -2.03 -2.01 39.23
N TRP A 482 -2.27 -1.66 37.95
CA TRP A 482 -2.61 -2.65 36.92
C TRP A 482 -1.39 -3.45 36.41
N VAL A 483 -0.17 -2.93 36.55
CA VAL A 483 1.09 -3.61 36.19
C VAL A 483 1.54 -4.60 37.28
N ASP A 484 1.41 -4.23 38.56
CA ASP A 484 1.82 -5.09 39.67
C ASP A 484 0.85 -6.27 39.90
N GLY A 485 -0.44 -6.08 39.59
CA GLY A 485 -1.39 -7.17 39.43
C GLY A 485 -2.83 -6.80 39.79
N ALA A 486 -3.75 -6.95 38.84
CA ALA A 486 -5.18 -6.70 39.05
C ALA A 486 -5.82 -7.57 40.16
N GLU A 487 -5.17 -8.68 40.56
CA GLU A 487 -5.67 -9.57 41.61
C GLU A 487 -5.75 -8.88 42.99
N ASP A 488 -4.87 -7.92 43.29
CA ASP A 488 -4.91 -7.12 44.53
C ASP A 488 -5.97 -5.99 44.49
N ALA A 489 -6.52 -5.67 43.32
CA ALA A 489 -7.59 -4.69 43.12
C ALA A 489 -9.00 -5.32 43.04
N VAL A 490 -9.09 -6.66 43.04
CA VAL A 490 -10.34 -7.43 42.95
C VAL A 490 -10.93 -7.66 44.34
N GLY A 491 -12.19 -7.27 44.52
CA GLY A 491 -12.91 -7.47 45.79
C GLY A 491 -12.79 -6.32 46.79
N VAL A 492 -12.32 -5.15 46.35
CA VAL A 492 -12.53 -3.90 47.10
C VAL A 492 -14.03 -3.58 47.09
N ASP A 493 -14.67 -3.54 48.27
CA ASP A 493 -16.13 -3.36 48.44
C ASP A 493 -16.66 -2.07 47.76
N ASP A 494 -15.83 -1.02 47.74
CA ASP A 494 -16.11 0.29 47.13
C ASP A 494 -15.88 0.32 45.59
N GLY A 495 -15.64 -0.84 44.98
CA GLY A 495 -15.39 -1.00 43.54
C GLY A 495 -16.65 -0.98 42.68
N ASN A 496 -16.54 -0.38 41.48
CA ASN A 496 -17.56 -0.47 40.44
C ASN A 496 -17.58 -1.88 39.83
N GLU A 497 -18.75 -2.33 39.39
CA GLU A 497 -18.87 -3.60 38.67
C GLU A 497 -18.23 -3.49 37.27
N ALA A 498 -17.44 -4.51 36.95
CA ALA A 498 -16.75 -4.70 35.68
C ALA A 498 -17.00 -6.11 35.15
N GLN A 499 -17.41 -6.21 33.89
CA GLN A 499 -17.29 -7.44 33.12
C GLN A 499 -15.84 -7.55 32.66
N VAL A 500 -15.23 -8.72 32.89
CA VAL A 500 -13.86 -9.03 32.48
C VAL A 500 -13.91 -10.21 31.52
N GLU A 501 -13.46 -10.02 30.29
CA GLU A 501 -13.21 -11.11 29.34
C GLU A 501 -11.73 -11.43 29.29
N ARG A 502 -11.40 -12.68 29.59
CA ARG A 502 -10.03 -13.16 29.72
C ARG A 502 -9.73 -14.21 28.66
N ARG A 503 -8.62 -13.99 27.95
CA ARG A 503 -8.04 -14.93 26.98
C ARG A 503 -6.68 -15.37 27.48
N ARG A 504 -6.42 -16.67 27.48
CA ARG A 504 -5.18 -17.28 27.96
C ARG A 504 -4.64 -18.29 26.96
N ASP A 505 -3.46 -17.99 26.41
CA ASP A 505 -2.72 -18.86 25.50
C ASP A 505 -1.45 -19.38 26.20
N VAL A 506 -1.22 -20.70 26.20
CA VAL A 506 -0.11 -21.34 26.93
C VAL A 506 0.70 -22.27 26.03
N ILE A 507 1.99 -21.97 25.87
CA ILE A 507 2.95 -22.77 25.12
C ILE A 507 4.00 -23.33 26.09
N VAL A 508 4.26 -24.64 26.03
CA VAL A 508 5.27 -25.31 26.85
C VAL A 508 6.33 -25.92 25.94
N LYS A 509 7.57 -25.47 26.08
CA LYS A 509 8.75 -25.97 25.36
C LYS A 509 9.69 -26.68 26.33
N VAL A 510 10.27 -27.82 25.94
CA VAL A 510 11.14 -28.64 26.79
C VAL A 510 12.33 -29.13 25.99
N ARG A 511 13.53 -29.12 26.57
CA ARG A 511 14.72 -29.78 26.02
C ARG A 511 15.64 -30.35 27.07
N ARG A 512 16.40 -31.36 26.69
CA ARG A 512 17.58 -31.83 27.40
C ARG A 512 18.75 -30.88 27.12
N THR A 513 19.63 -30.76 28.10
CA THR A 513 20.85 -29.95 28.06
C THR A 513 21.97 -30.75 28.70
N ALA A 514 23.23 -30.32 28.51
CA ALA A 514 24.39 -30.91 29.18
C ALA A 514 24.37 -30.78 30.72
N LYS A 515 23.36 -30.15 31.32
CA LYS A 515 23.18 -29.99 32.78
C LYS A 515 21.85 -30.55 33.32
N GLY A 516 21.00 -31.17 32.49
CA GLY A 516 19.67 -31.65 32.89
C GLY A 516 18.58 -31.25 31.89
N ILE A 517 17.41 -30.85 32.38
CA ILE A 517 16.26 -30.46 31.55
C ILE A 517 16.02 -28.95 31.68
N GLU A 518 15.76 -28.29 30.56
CA GLU A 518 15.33 -26.90 30.46
C GLU A 518 13.87 -26.87 29.96
N ARG A 519 12.99 -26.21 30.71
CA ARG A 519 11.56 -26.07 30.39
C ARG A 519 11.19 -24.59 30.36
N GLN A 520 10.68 -24.12 29.24
CA GLN A 520 10.06 -22.82 29.09
C GLN A 520 8.54 -22.98 29.09
N LYS A 521 7.85 -22.25 29.98
CA LYS A 521 6.41 -21.99 29.83
C LYS A 521 6.27 -20.54 29.37
N VAL A 522 5.64 -20.33 28.23
CA VAL A 522 5.13 -19.01 27.82
C VAL A 522 3.64 -19.02 28.09
N GLU A 523 3.17 -17.98 28.74
CA GLU A 523 1.76 -17.80 29.09
C GLU A 523 1.41 -16.35 28.76
N ARG A 524 0.51 -16.18 27.80
CA ARG A 524 -0.05 -14.88 27.41
C ARG A 524 -1.45 -14.81 28.02
N VAL A 525 -1.68 -13.81 28.85
CA VAL A 525 -3.01 -13.48 29.38
C VAL A 525 -3.37 -12.09 28.87
N LEU A 526 -4.53 -11.98 28.23
CA LEU A 526 -5.18 -10.72 27.91
C LEU A 526 -6.47 -10.66 28.72
N GLU A 527 -6.71 -9.56 29.42
CA GLU A 527 -7.98 -9.27 30.06
C GLU A 527 -8.54 -7.94 29.54
N GLU A 528 -9.78 -7.95 29.08
CA GLU A 528 -10.53 -6.77 28.68
C GLU A 528 -11.56 -6.43 29.76
N TRP A 529 -11.53 -5.20 30.28
CA TRP A 529 -12.29 -4.78 31.47
C TRP A 529 -13.31 -3.69 31.12
N VAL A 530 -14.61 -3.98 31.29
CA VAL A 530 -15.72 -3.12 30.89
C VAL A 530 -16.60 -2.78 32.10
N TRP A 531 -16.51 -1.53 32.58
CA TRP A 531 -17.25 -1.05 33.75
C TRP A 531 -18.66 -0.52 33.43
N SER A 532 -19.68 -1.15 34.01
CA SER A 532 -21.08 -0.76 33.89
C SER A 532 -21.39 0.51 34.70
N GLY A 533 -21.35 1.67 34.05
CA GLY A 533 -21.71 2.96 34.68
C GLY A 533 -21.50 4.17 33.77
N GLY A 534 -22.61 4.76 33.32
CA GLY A 534 -22.69 5.95 32.46
C GLY A 534 -23.85 5.84 31.46
N SER A 535 -24.86 6.71 31.55
CA SER A 535 -26.09 6.67 30.73
C SER A 535 -25.81 6.76 29.22
N SER A 536 -26.50 6.01 28.36
CA SER A 536 -27.93 6.20 28.07
C SER A 536 -28.68 4.88 27.83
N ALA A 537 -29.99 4.90 28.06
CA ALA A 537 -30.84 3.71 28.01
C ALA A 537 -31.79 3.73 26.79
N THR A 538 -31.70 2.67 25.98
CA THR A 538 -32.77 2.22 25.07
C THR A 538 -32.84 0.70 25.17
N SER A 539 -33.76 0.20 26.00
CA SER A 539 -34.00 -1.24 26.17
C SER A 539 -34.61 -1.85 24.90
N PRO A 540 -34.20 -3.07 24.48
CA PRO A 540 -34.98 -3.89 23.57
C PRO A 540 -36.30 -4.32 24.23
N PRO A 541 -37.37 -4.60 23.46
CA PRO A 541 -38.61 -5.15 24.01
C PRO A 541 -38.44 -6.64 24.37
N ASP A 542 -39.23 -7.10 25.36
CA ASP A 542 -39.23 -8.50 25.81
C ASP A 542 -39.61 -9.50 24.71
N MET A 543 -38.95 -10.66 24.75
CA MET A 543 -39.34 -11.87 24.02
C MET A 543 -39.47 -13.03 25.02
N PRO A 544 -40.63 -13.69 25.13
CA PRO A 544 -40.84 -14.75 26.12
C PRO A 544 -40.04 -16.01 25.80
N ALA A 545 -39.67 -16.76 26.84
CA ALA A 545 -38.90 -17.98 26.73
C ALA A 545 -39.63 -19.07 25.94
N LYS A 546 -38.90 -19.81 25.10
CA LYS A 546 -39.39 -21.04 24.47
C LYS A 546 -39.22 -22.22 25.43
N THR A 547 -40.34 -22.79 25.88
CA THR A 547 -40.40 -24.18 26.36
C THR A 547 -40.38 -25.16 25.19
N GLU A 548 -39.93 -26.38 25.47
CA GLU A 548 -40.03 -27.52 24.56
C GLU A 548 -41.48 -28.07 24.52
N PRO A 549 -41.91 -28.66 23.40
CA PRO A 549 -43.06 -29.56 23.35
C PRO A 549 -42.66 -31.01 23.05
N GLU A 550 -43.24 -31.96 23.79
CA GLU A 550 -43.22 -33.40 23.47
C GLU A 550 -44.22 -33.75 22.34
N ASP A 551 -44.25 -35.04 21.98
CA ASP A 551 -45.14 -35.64 20.96
C ASP A 551 -46.65 -35.39 21.19
N VAL A 552 -47.42 -35.42 20.09
CA VAL A 552 -48.53 -36.38 19.87
C VAL A 552 -48.92 -36.40 18.38
N ALA A 553 -49.28 -37.57 17.85
CA ALA A 553 -49.59 -37.81 16.44
C ALA A 553 -51.01 -37.38 16.01
N MET A 554 -51.28 -37.33 14.69
CA MET A 554 -52.56 -37.83 14.11
C MET A 554 -52.51 -38.14 12.59
N THR A 555 -53.07 -39.31 12.23
CA THR A 555 -53.77 -39.73 10.99
C THR A 555 -53.36 -39.25 9.57
N ALA A 556 -52.86 -40.21 8.78
CA ALA A 556 -53.41 -40.74 7.52
C ALA A 556 -53.78 -39.84 6.32
N GLY A 557 -53.19 -40.12 5.15
CA GLY A 557 -53.50 -39.49 3.84
C GLY A 557 -53.02 -40.28 2.60
N SER A 558 -53.57 -41.48 2.39
CA SER A 558 -53.55 -42.33 1.17
C SER A 558 -52.61 -42.01 -0.04
N GLY A 559 -51.46 -42.71 -0.11
CA GLY A 559 -51.08 -43.62 -1.21
C GLY A 559 -50.68 -43.13 -2.62
N PRO A 560 -49.56 -43.68 -3.14
CA PRO A 560 -49.43 -44.06 -4.56
C PRO A 560 -49.00 -45.55 -4.75
N PRO A 561 -49.32 -46.21 -5.89
CA PRO A 561 -49.08 -47.65 -6.08
C PRO A 561 -47.75 -48.04 -6.77
N SER A 562 -46.97 -48.86 -6.06
CA SER A 562 -46.24 -50.07 -6.50
C SER A 562 -45.53 -50.19 -7.87
N GLY A 563 -44.25 -50.63 -7.83
CA GLY A 563 -43.57 -51.41 -8.89
C GLY A 563 -42.31 -50.75 -9.49
N GLY A 564 -41.20 -51.45 -9.76
CA GLY A 564 -40.85 -52.85 -9.47
C GLY A 564 -39.50 -53.28 -10.08
N THR A 565 -38.92 -54.38 -9.56
CA THR A 565 -37.86 -55.23 -10.17
C THR A 565 -36.51 -54.63 -10.64
N LYS A 566 -35.40 -55.12 -10.07
CA LYS A 566 -34.13 -55.34 -10.78
C LYS A 566 -34.26 -56.52 -11.76
N PRO A 567 -33.33 -56.69 -12.72
CA PRO A 567 -32.37 -57.80 -12.58
C PRO A 567 -30.90 -57.41 -12.89
N GLU A 568 -30.04 -58.41 -13.08
CA GLU A 568 -28.56 -58.38 -13.07
C GLU A 568 -27.91 -58.45 -14.48
N PRO A 569 -26.57 -58.29 -14.61
CA PRO A 569 -25.90 -58.07 -15.91
C PRO A 569 -25.52 -59.35 -16.68
N VAL A 570 -25.09 -59.18 -17.93
CA VAL A 570 -24.60 -60.25 -18.83
C VAL A 570 -23.20 -59.89 -19.36
N VAL A 571 -22.36 -60.92 -19.55
CA VAL A 571 -20.97 -60.84 -20.04
C VAL A 571 -20.83 -61.66 -21.33
N VAL A 572 -20.20 -61.09 -22.36
CA VAL A 572 -19.60 -61.71 -23.57
C VAL A 572 -18.49 -60.73 -24.00
N GLU A 573 -17.20 -61.06 -23.88
CA GLU A 573 -16.32 -61.65 -24.92
C GLU A 573 -16.33 -60.86 -26.25
N ASP A 574 -15.24 -60.25 -26.75
CA ASP A 574 -13.84 -60.65 -27.02
C ASP A 574 -13.62 -60.93 -28.52
N ALA A 575 -12.64 -60.24 -29.13
CA ALA A 575 -12.25 -60.37 -30.54
C ALA A 575 -10.88 -59.70 -30.80
N MET A 576 -9.98 -60.42 -31.46
CA MET A 576 -8.66 -59.96 -31.89
C MET A 576 -8.63 -59.60 -33.38
N ASP A 577 -7.71 -58.70 -33.77
CA ASP A 577 -6.87 -58.81 -34.99
C ASP A 577 -5.77 -57.73 -34.91
N THR A 578 -4.48 -58.04 -34.68
CA THR A 578 -3.42 -58.51 -35.61
C THR A 578 -2.75 -57.43 -36.48
N ALA A 579 -1.41 -57.32 -36.32
CA ALA A 579 -0.39 -57.06 -37.36
C ALA A 579 -0.35 -55.69 -38.08
N ALA A 580 0.80 -55.22 -38.61
CA ALA A 580 2.23 -55.53 -38.37
C ALA A 580 3.13 -54.43 -39.02
N ASP A 581 4.45 -54.49 -38.77
CA ASP A 581 5.55 -53.76 -39.46
C ASP A 581 5.53 -52.20 -39.37
N GLY A 582 6.63 -51.47 -39.63
CA GLY A 582 8.05 -51.85 -39.86
C GLY A 582 8.95 -50.58 -39.94
N PRO A 583 10.30 -50.65 -39.72
CA PRO A 583 11.08 -49.47 -39.30
C PRO A 583 12.26 -49.00 -40.20
N ALA A 584 12.61 -47.70 -40.09
CA ALA A 584 13.92 -47.06 -40.39
C ALA A 584 13.93 -45.67 -39.71
N SER A 585 14.96 -45.10 -39.03
CA SER A 585 16.42 -44.94 -39.27
C SER A 585 16.74 -44.04 -40.48
N THR A 586 17.62 -43.01 -40.43
CA THR A 586 18.91 -42.86 -39.73
C THR A 586 19.41 -41.39 -39.51
N GLN A 587 20.13 -41.17 -38.39
CA GLN A 587 21.43 -40.47 -38.24
C GLN A 587 21.66 -38.93 -38.43
N ASP A 588 22.29 -38.37 -37.39
CA ASP A 588 23.31 -37.29 -37.27
C ASP A 588 24.46 -37.30 -38.34
N PRO A 589 25.38 -36.27 -38.48
CA PRO A 589 25.99 -35.51 -37.37
C PRO A 589 26.50 -34.04 -37.57
N ASN A 590 27.03 -33.51 -36.45
CA ASN A 590 27.97 -32.38 -36.22
C ASN A 590 29.38 -32.61 -36.91
N PRO A 591 30.47 -31.79 -36.81
CA PRO A 591 30.80 -30.69 -35.85
C PRO A 591 31.59 -29.42 -36.36
N ALA A 592 31.82 -28.44 -35.46
CA ALA A 592 33.00 -27.54 -35.22
C ALA A 592 33.75 -26.82 -36.41
N SER A 593 34.68 -25.85 -36.25
CA SER A 593 35.51 -25.32 -35.13
C SER A 593 36.09 -23.88 -35.40
N ASP A 594 36.78 -23.30 -34.40
CA ASP A 594 37.92 -22.33 -34.49
C ASP A 594 37.77 -20.79 -34.77
N ALA A 595 38.86 -20.07 -34.44
CA ALA A 595 39.15 -18.61 -34.43
C ALA A 595 40.69 -18.39 -34.72
N PRO A 596 41.42 -17.26 -34.47
CA PRO A 596 41.11 -15.89 -34.01
C PRO A 596 41.88 -14.74 -34.77
N HIS A 597 42.21 -13.61 -34.09
CA HIS A 597 43.02 -12.41 -34.48
C HIS A 597 42.30 -11.26 -35.26
N GLY A 598 42.63 -9.96 -35.10
CA GLY A 598 43.53 -9.27 -34.14
C GLY A 598 43.81 -7.76 -34.43
N ASN A 599 44.56 -7.09 -33.52
CA ASN A 599 45.27 -5.77 -33.59
C ASN A 599 44.50 -4.39 -33.52
N GLY A 600 45.16 -3.39 -32.88
CA GLY A 600 44.70 -2.01 -32.57
C GLY A 600 44.84 -1.68 -31.05
N MET A 601 45.45 -0.62 -30.49
CA MET A 601 46.14 0.62 -30.96
C MET A 601 45.27 1.75 -31.54
N THR A 602 45.37 3.06 -31.17
CA THR A 602 45.99 3.84 -30.03
C THR A 602 45.43 5.32 -30.08
N ASP A 603 45.69 6.36 -29.25
CA ASP A 603 46.56 6.67 -28.08
C ASP A 603 46.11 7.93 -27.24
N VAL A 604 46.86 8.28 -26.17
CA VAL A 604 47.11 9.63 -25.55
C VAL A 604 45.98 10.51 -24.92
N ALA A 605 45.93 10.50 -23.57
CA ALA A 605 46.13 11.60 -22.57
C ALA A 605 45.34 12.95 -22.50
N VAL A 606 45.61 13.68 -21.38
CA VAL A 606 45.20 15.04 -20.93
C VAL A 606 43.74 15.14 -20.43
N GLU A 607 43.34 15.48 -19.18
CA GLU A 607 43.89 16.16 -17.96
C GLU A 607 43.19 17.51 -17.66
N SER A 608 42.67 17.63 -16.42
CA SER A 608 42.14 18.78 -15.66
C SER A 608 41.51 20.02 -16.36
N GLY A 609 40.28 20.34 -15.95
CA GLY A 609 39.64 21.66 -16.04
C GLY A 609 38.56 21.81 -14.97
#